data_AF-A0A6L0XSH8-F1
#
_entry.id   AF-A0A6L0XSH8-F1
#
_cell.length_a   1.000
_cell.length_b   1.000
_cell.length_c   1.000
_cell.angle_alpha   90.00
_cell.angle_beta   90.00
_cell.angle_gamma   90.00
#
_symmetry.space_group_name_H-M   'P 1'
#
loop_
_entity.id
_entity.type
_entity.pdbx_description
1 polymer ?
#
loop_
_entity_poly.entity_id
_entity_poly.type
_entity_poly.pdbx_seq_one_letter_code
_entity_poly.pdbx_strand_id
1 'polypeptide(L)'
;MSAPTPRTGIIAGFNKGHVTTRRPRQPSPNDRFAVPHKHLRAVKAIIADLVGLSPLEKRVQEFLRVGKEKRALKYCKKRLGDFTAAKKKRAKMEEALRHATKKHH
;
A
#
# COMPACT_ATOMS: atom_id res chain seq x y z
N MET A 1 -3.43 16.03 -1.68
CA MET A 1 -4.88 16.05 -1.97
C MET A 1 -5.18 17.41 -2.57
N SER A 2 -5.76 17.45 -3.77
CA SER A 2 -6.17 18.72 -4.38
C SER A 2 -7.23 19.39 -3.50
N ALA A 3 -7.21 20.72 -3.43
CA ALA A 3 -8.26 21.46 -2.74
C ALA A 3 -9.62 21.12 -3.39
N PRO A 4 -10.67 20.86 -2.59
CA PRO A 4 -11.98 20.59 -3.15
C PRO A 4 -12.48 21.83 -3.91
N THR A 5 -13.08 21.60 -5.07
CA THR A 5 -13.68 22.64 -5.90
C THR A 5 -14.74 23.43 -5.12
N PRO A 6 -14.81 24.76 -5.28
CA PRO A 6 -15.79 25.59 -4.59
C PRO A 6 -17.21 25.24 -5.01
N ARG A 7 -18.15 25.29 -4.06
CA ARG A 7 -19.58 25.04 -4.34
C ARG A 7 -20.18 26.23 -5.08
N THR A 8 -21.04 25.95 -6.06
CA THR A 8 -21.58 26.96 -7.00
C THR A 8 -23.00 27.43 -6.68
N GLY A 9 -23.63 26.94 -5.61
CA GLY A 9 -25.00 27.34 -5.24
C GLY A 9 -26.10 26.66 -6.07
N ILE A 10 -25.75 25.78 -7.01
CA ILE A 10 -26.70 25.08 -7.89
C ILE A 10 -27.31 23.88 -7.16
N ILE A 11 -28.56 23.54 -7.47
CA ILE A 11 -29.33 22.45 -6.85
C ILE A 11 -28.80 21.05 -7.26
N ALA A 12 -28.30 20.89 -8.49
CA ALA A 12 -27.76 19.64 -9.02
C ALA A 12 -26.44 19.87 -9.78
N GLY A 13 -25.58 18.86 -9.86
CA GLY A 13 -24.24 18.92 -10.48
C GLY A 13 -23.09 18.59 -9.50
N PHE A 14 -21.86 18.59 -10.02
CA PHE A 14 -20.67 18.14 -9.29
C PHE A 14 -20.30 19.03 -8.10
N ASN A 15 -20.46 20.36 -8.25
CA ASN A 15 -20.15 21.37 -7.23
C ASN A 15 -21.41 21.96 -6.57
N LYS A 16 -22.49 21.17 -6.52
CA LYS A 16 -23.79 21.63 -5.99
C LYS A 16 -23.76 21.97 -4.50
N GLY A 17 -24.79 22.69 -4.07
CA GLY A 17 -25.03 23.06 -2.68
C GLY A 17 -24.58 24.49 -2.35
N HIS A 18 -24.89 24.90 -1.12
CA HIS A 18 -24.66 26.27 -0.65
C HIS A 18 -23.17 26.66 -0.73
N VAL A 19 -22.91 27.89 -1.17
CA VAL A 19 -21.55 28.43 -1.32
C VAL A 19 -20.94 28.62 0.06
N THR A 20 -20.02 27.73 0.43
CA THR A 20 -19.35 27.74 1.74
C THR A 20 -17.84 27.79 1.58
N THR A 21 -17.15 28.63 2.36
CA THR A 21 -15.69 28.64 2.47
C THR A 21 -15.22 27.52 3.40
N ARG A 22 -14.72 26.41 2.83
CA ARG A 22 -14.30 25.25 3.62
C ARG A 22 -12.94 25.53 4.27
N ARG A 23 -12.88 25.48 5.61
CA ARG A 23 -11.61 25.61 6.36
C ARG A 23 -10.81 24.31 6.30
N PRO A 24 -9.47 24.37 6.16
CA PRO A 24 -8.64 23.17 6.23
C PRO A 24 -8.75 22.55 7.63
N ARG A 25 -9.12 21.27 7.69
CA ARG A 25 -9.22 20.51 8.93
C ARG A 25 -7.85 20.01 9.34
N GLN A 26 -7.50 20.15 10.62
CA GLN A 26 -6.32 19.50 11.19
C GLN A 26 -6.52 17.97 11.24
N PRO A 27 -5.49 17.16 10.90
CA PRO A 27 -5.61 15.71 10.86
C PRO A 27 -5.96 15.14 12.24
N SER A 28 -7.00 14.33 12.26
CA SER A 28 -7.48 13.69 13.48
C SER A 28 -6.52 12.60 13.95
N PRO A 29 -6.61 12.16 15.22
CA PRO A 29 -5.88 10.98 15.68
C PRO A 29 -6.16 9.72 14.84
N ASN A 30 -7.40 9.53 14.37
CA ASN A 30 -7.77 8.40 13.51
C ASN A 30 -7.06 8.44 12.15
N ASP A 31 -6.86 9.63 11.59
CA ASP A 31 -6.10 9.79 10.33
C ASP A 31 -4.63 9.40 10.51
N ARG A 32 -4.09 9.59 11.72
CA ARG A 32 -2.70 9.25 12.07
C ARG A 32 -2.51 7.76 12.37
N PHE A 33 -3.57 7.03 12.74
CA PHE A 33 -3.50 5.61 13.07
C PHE A 33 -2.96 4.73 11.93
N ALA A 34 -3.21 5.12 10.68
CA ALA A 34 -2.73 4.38 9.50
C ALA A 34 -1.21 4.49 9.30
N VAL A 35 -0.54 5.47 9.92
CA VAL A 35 0.88 5.73 9.73
C VAL A 35 1.69 5.05 10.84
N PRO A 36 2.53 4.05 10.54
CA PRO A 36 3.34 3.42 11.56
C PRO A 36 4.40 4.38 12.10
N HIS A 37 4.53 4.44 13.44
CA HIS A 37 5.58 5.19 14.12
C HIS A 37 6.98 4.69 13.75
N LYS A 38 7.99 5.56 13.89
CA LYS A 38 9.41 5.25 13.61
C LYS A 38 9.87 3.99 14.35
N HIS A 39 9.55 3.89 15.64
CA HIS A 39 9.90 2.74 16.47
C HIS A 39 9.30 1.41 15.94
N LEU A 40 8.00 1.41 15.63
CA LEU A 40 7.32 0.22 15.13
C LEU A 40 7.85 -0.24 13.75
N ARG A 41 8.32 0.70 12.93
CA ARG A 41 9.00 0.37 11.68
C ARG A 41 10.36 -0.31 11.93
N ALA A 42 11.16 0.20 12.87
CA ALA A 42 12.44 -0.40 13.24
C ALA A 42 12.26 -1.82 13.80
N VAL A 43 11.32 -2.01 14.73
CA VAL A 43 11.00 -3.34 15.29
C VAL A 43 10.57 -4.32 14.19
N LYS A 44 9.71 -3.91 13.26
CA LYS A 44 9.29 -4.76 12.14
C LYS A 44 10.42 -5.13 11.18
N ALA A 45 11.42 -4.25 11.00
CA ALA A 45 12.59 -4.55 10.19
C ALA A 45 13.45 -5.65 10.86
N ILE A 46 13.73 -5.51 12.15
CA ILE A 46 14.51 -6.49 12.93
C ILE A 46 13.84 -7.87 12.90
N ILE A 47 12.52 -7.94 13.11
CA ILE A 47 11.77 -9.21 13.07
C ILE A 47 11.83 -9.84 11.67
N ALA A 48 11.72 -9.03 10.61
CA ALA A 48 11.76 -9.54 9.24
C ALA A 48 13.13 -10.13 8.88
N ASP A 49 14.22 -9.53 9.37
CA ASP A 49 15.58 -10.04 9.17
C ASP A 49 15.80 -11.36 9.93
N LEU A 50 15.26 -11.49 11.14
CA LEU A 50 15.41 -12.68 11.97
C LEU A 50 14.59 -13.87 11.48
N VAL A 51 13.31 -13.66 11.18
CA VAL A 51 12.36 -14.75 10.87
C VAL A 51 12.44 -15.16 9.39
N GLY A 52 12.86 -14.24 8.51
CA GLY A 52 12.94 -14.47 7.08
C GLY A 52 11.57 -14.58 6.38
N LEU A 53 11.58 -15.13 5.16
CA LEU A 53 10.40 -15.21 4.29
C LEU A 53 9.55 -16.45 4.57
N SER A 54 8.23 -16.28 4.58
CA SER A 54 7.27 -17.38 4.65
C SER A 54 7.28 -18.25 3.37
N PRO A 55 6.80 -19.50 3.42
CA PRO A 55 6.71 -20.36 2.23
C PRO A 55 5.88 -19.75 1.09
N LEU A 56 4.84 -18.97 1.42
CA LEU A 56 4.06 -18.23 0.44
C LEU A 56 4.93 -17.19 -0.27
N GLU A 57 5.68 -16.40 0.48
CA GLU A 57 6.55 -15.33 -0.03
C GLU A 57 7.70 -15.88 -0.87
N LYS A 58 8.34 -16.98 -0.44
CA LYS A 58 9.38 -17.67 -1.22
C LYS A 58 8.89 -18.05 -2.61
N ARG A 59 7.71 -18.68 -2.71
CA ARG A 59 7.13 -19.08 -4.00
C ARG A 59 6.74 -17.88 -4.88
N VAL A 60 6.31 -16.77 -4.27
CA VAL A 60 6.03 -15.53 -5.01
C VAL A 60 7.32 -14.93 -5.54
N GLN A 61 8.40 -14.96 -4.76
CA GLN A 61 9.72 -14.50 -5.18
C GLN A 61 10.25 -15.29 -6.37
N GLU A 62 10.07 -16.62 -6.38
CA GLU A 62 10.42 -17.48 -7.52
C GLU A 62 9.67 -17.07 -8.80
N PHE A 63 8.35 -16.87 -8.72
CA PHE A 63 7.58 -16.42 -9.87
C PHE A 63 8.03 -15.04 -10.38
N LEU A 64 8.40 -14.12 -9.48
CA LEU A 64 8.88 -12.79 -9.84
C LEU A 64 10.29 -12.83 -10.45
N ARG A 65 11.18 -13.71 -9.98
CA ARG A 65 12.51 -13.93 -10.60
C ARG A 65 12.42 -14.40 -12.04
N VAL A 66 11.41 -15.22 -12.36
CA VAL A 66 11.16 -15.72 -13.73
C VAL A 66 10.34 -14.71 -14.57
N GLY A 67 9.94 -13.56 -14.01
CA GLY A 67 9.14 -12.54 -14.71
C GLY A 67 7.65 -12.89 -14.90
N LYS A 68 7.13 -13.91 -14.20
CA LYS A 68 5.73 -14.36 -14.32
C LYS A 68 4.78 -13.63 -13.35
N GLU A 69 4.66 -12.31 -13.50
CA GLU A 69 3.89 -11.47 -12.57
C GLU A 69 2.41 -11.83 -12.44
N LYS A 70 1.72 -12.12 -13.56
CA LYS A 70 0.29 -12.48 -13.56
C LYS A 70 0.04 -13.77 -12.78
N ARG A 71 0.98 -14.72 -12.86
CA ARG A 71 0.93 -15.99 -12.11
C ARG A 71 1.16 -15.74 -10.62
N ALA A 72 2.15 -14.91 -10.27
CA ALA A 72 2.39 -14.49 -8.88
C ALA A 72 1.15 -13.84 -8.26
N LEU A 73 0.49 -12.94 -9.00
CA LEU A 73 -0.73 -12.27 -8.55
C LEU A 73 -1.89 -13.26 -8.34
N LYS A 74 -2.12 -14.18 -9.28
CA LYS A 74 -3.16 -15.21 -9.13
C LYS A 74 -2.89 -16.12 -7.93
N TYR A 75 -1.62 -16.49 -7.70
CA TYR A 75 -1.22 -17.28 -6.53
C TYR A 75 -1.50 -16.54 -5.22
N CYS A 76 -1.09 -15.27 -5.12
CA CYS A 76 -1.38 -14.42 -3.96
C CYS A 76 -2.89 -14.28 -3.71
N LYS A 77 -3.69 -14.01 -4.76
CA LYS A 77 -5.14 -13.90 -4.63
C LYS A 77 -5.77 -15.20 -4.14
N LYS A 78 -5.34 -16.36 -4.66
CA LYS A 78 -5.84 -17.67 -4.21
C LYS A 78 -5.56 -17.95 -2.74
N ARG A 79 -4.44 -17.43 -2.19
CA ARG A 79 -4.05 -17.64 -0.79
C ARG A 79 -4.61 -16.59 0.17
N LEU A 80 -4.68 -15.33 -0.24
CA LEU A 80 -5.08 -14.19 0.59
C LEU A 80 -6.57 -13.81 0.44
N GLY A 81 -7.25 -14.30 -0.60
CA GLY A 81 -8.64 -13.97 -0.93
C GLY A 81 -8.78 -12.69 -1.75
N ASP A 82 -8.18 -11.58 -1.29
CA ASP A 82 -8.41 -10.27 -1.86
C ASP A 82 -7.38 -9.85 -2.93
N PHE A 83 -7.87 -9.14 -3.95
CA PHE A 83 -7.03 -8.62 -5.03
C PHE A 83 -6.13 -7.46 -4.58
N THR A 84 -6.63 -6.58 -3.72
CA THR A 84 -5.84 -5.46 -3.16
C THR A 84 -4.73 -5.97 -2.24
N ALA A 85 -5.03 -6.95 -1.38
CA ALA A 85 -4.04 -7.63 -0.56
C ALA A 85 -2.99 -8.36 -1.40
N ALA A 86 -3.41 -9.06 -2.47
CA ALA A 86 -2.50 -9.71 -3.40
C ALA A 86 -1.56 -8.73 -4.10
N LYS A 87 -2.06 -7.58 -4.55
CA LYS A 87 -1.24 -6.50 -5.12
C LYS A 87 -0.22 -5.97 -4.12
N LYS A 88 -0.63 -5.68 -2.87
CA LYS A 88 0.26 -5.22 -1.80
C LYS A 88 1.36 -6.24 -1.52
N LYS A 89 1.02 -7.53 -1.44
CA LYS A 89 1.99 -8.61 -1.19
C LYS A 89 2.97 -8.76 -2.36
N ARG A 90 2.49 -8.71 -3.60
CA ARG A 90 3.34 -8.74 -4.80
C ARG A 90 4.33 -7.57 -4.80
N ALA A 91 3.85 -6.35 -4.58
CA ALA A 91 4.68 -5.15 -4.56
C ALA A 91 5.77 -5.22 -3.48
N LYS A 92 5.42 -5.70 -2.28
CA LYS A 92 6.41 -5.92 -1.20
C LYS A 92 7.50 -6.91 -1.61
N MET A 93 7.14 -8.01 -2.28
CA MET A 93 8.12 -9.01 -2.75
C MET A 93 9.00 -8.49 -3.88
N GLU A 94 8.45 -7.63 -4.74
CA GLU A 94 9.19 -6.96 -5.81
C GLU A 94 10.21 -5.97 -5.24
N GLU A 95 9.82 -5.19 -4.23
CA GLU A 95 10.72 -4.30 -3.50
C GLU A 95 11.84 -5.07 -2.78
N ALA A 96 11.50 -6.21 -2.14
CA ALA A 96 12.50 -7.07 -1.50
C ALA A 96 13.53 -7.62 -2.49
N LEU A 97 13.09 -7.99 -3.70
CA LEU A 97 14.00 -8.40 -4.78
C LEU A 97 14.92 -7.26 -5.22
N ARG A 98 14.39 -6.05 -5.42
CA ARG A 98 15.17 -4.86 -5.78
C ARG A 98 16.22 -4.51 -4.72
N HIS A 99 15.86 -4.64 -3.44
CA HIS A 99 16.81 -4.42 -2.34
C HIS A 99 17.91 -5.49 -2.33
N ALA A 100 17.57 -6.75 -2.59
CA ALA A 100 18.54 -7.84 -2.67
C ALA A 100 19.51 -7.67 -3.85
N THR A 101 19.02 -7.26 -5.03
CA THR A 101 19.88 -7.00 -6.19
C THR A 101 20.80 -5.80 -5.96
N LYS A 102 20.31 -4.74 -5.30
CA LYS A 102 21.11 -3.55 -4.97
C LYS A 102 22.21 -3.84 -3.95
N LYS A 103 22.02 -4.79 -3.03
CA LYS A 103 23.04 -5.19 -2.05
C LYS A 103 24.18 -6.02 -2.66
N HIS A 104 23.89 -6.73 -3.75
CA HIS A 104 24.85 -7.61 -4.42
C HIS A 104 25.75 -6.86 -5.41
N HIS A 105 25.31 -5.70 -5.90
CA HIS A 105 26.14 -4.78 -6.70
C HIS A 105 26.77 -3.75 -5.78
#